data_AF-A0ABC8R0T6-F1
#
_entry.id   AF-A0ABC8R0T6-F1
#
_cell.length_a   1.000
_cell.length_b   1.000
_cell.length_c   1.000
_cell.angle_alpha   90.00
_cell.angle_beta   90.00
_cell.angle_gamma   90.00
#
_symmetry.space_group_name_H-M   'P 1'
#
loop_
_entity.id
_entity.type
_entity.pdbx_description
1 polymer ?
#
loop_
_entity_poly.entity_id
_entity_poly.type
_entity_poly.pdbx_seq_one_letter_code
_entity_poly.pdbx_strand_id
1 'polypeptide(L)'
;MYERFWHKMGEKSTIVISGHQSISYFSDVRNLCWFLEPEFANSVVRLHKLVGNAITEDHHIVVGTGSTQLFQAVLYALSPPNASEPMNVVSAAPFYSSYPLLTDYLKSALYKWAGDAYEFSKDGPYIELVTSPNNPDGFTREPVVRRTKGLLVHDLAYYWPQYTPISFPADHDIMLFTVSKSTGHAGIRLGKIYASIEFHIAFGKARGSRPSPIINMQGRLIIRIPILIAVIVSDEWALVKDREIAKKMINFIELNTIGVSRDSQLRAAKILQAVSESYDHVDNSKETEPFFEYGYNIMAKRWKQLRAAVNKSKLFSLPDFPPGTCTFTGRTFESQPGNFQFNL
;
A
#
# COMPACT_ATOMS: atom_id res chain seq x y z
N MET A 1 -10.16 -8.56 5.61
CA MET A 1 -10.90 -9.07 4.43
C MET A 1 -10.61 -10.55 4.20
N TYR A 2 -9.34 -10.93 4.02
CA TYR A 2 -8.93 -12.28 3.64
C TYR A 2 -8.69 -13.26 4.80
N GLU A 3 -9.07 -12.90 6.03
CA GLU A 3 -8.92 -13.73 7.24
C GLU A 3 -9.51 -15.14 7.10
N ARG A 4 -10.69 -15.25 6.45
CA ARG A 4 -11.32 -16.55 6.17
C ARG A 4 -10.54 -17.43 5.18
N PHE A 5 -9.73 -16.84 4.30
CA PHE A 5 -8.80 -17.60 3.46
C PHE A 5 -7.64 -18.14 4.30
N TRP A 6 -7.04 -17.27 5.12
CA TRP A 6 -5.90 -17.65 5.96
C TRP A 6 -6.25 -18.72 6.99
N HIS A 7 -7.47 -18.71 7.54
CA HIS A 7 -7.98 -19.81 8.36
C HIS A 7 -8.09 -21.15 7.58
N LYS A 8 -8.42 -21.13 6.28
CA LYS A 8 -8.43 -22.35 5.45
C LYS A 8 -7.04 -22.84 5.05
N MET A 9 -6.04 -21.96 4.99
CA MET A 9 -4.66 -22.34 4.67
C MET A 9 -4.02 -23.13 5.82
N GLY A 10 -4.42 -22.87 7.07
CA GLY A 10 -3.98 -23.62 8.24
C GLY A 10 -2.46 -23.77 8.31
N GLU A 11 -2.01 -25.01 8.47
CA GLU A 11 -0.59 -25.38 8.59
C GLU A 11 0.28 -24.90 7.42
N LYS A 12 -0.28 -24.78 6.20
CA LYS A 12 0.47 -24.28 5.03
C LYS A 12 1.00 -22.85 5.22
N SER A 13 0.30 -22.06 6.03
CA SER A 13 0.66 -20.68 6.42
C SER A 13 1.24 -20.55 7.84
N THR A 14 1.37 -21.65 8.59
CA THR A 14 1.98 -21.63 9.92
C THR A 14 3.48 -21.38 9.81
N ILE A 15 4.01 -20.58 10.75
CA ILE A 15 5.43 -20.38 10.97
C ILE A 15 5.77 -20.73 12.42
N VAL A 16 6.90 -21.39 12.63
CA VAL A 16 7.51 -21.64 13.94
C VAL A 16 8.86 -20.94 13.94
N ILE A 17 9.08 -20.04 14.89
CA ILE A 17 10.36 -19.34 15.07
C ILE A 17 10.93 -19.83 16.41
N SER A 18 12.10 -20.46 16.38
CA SER A 18 12.76 -20.93 17.61
C SER A 18 13.29 -19.76 18.42
N GLY A 19 13.23 -19.82 19.75
CA GLY A 19 13.67 -18.70 20.62
C GLY A 19 15.15 -18.31 20.52
N HIS A 20 15.99 -19.11 19.84
CA HIS A 20 17.39 -18.80 19.53
C HIS A 20 17.62 -18.38 18.06
N GLN A 21 16.58 -18.41 17.23
CA GLN A 21 16.64 -17.96 15.85
C GLN A 21 16.75 -16.43 15.83
N SER A 22 17.39 -15.87 14.81
CA SER A 22 17.37 -14.42 14.55
C SER A 22 17.92 -13.49 15.66
N ILE A 23 18.71 -14.00 16.62
CA ILE A 23 19.36 -13.17 17.68
C ILE A 23 20.34 -12.12 17.11
N SER A 24 20.98 -12.42 15.98
CA SER A 24 21.91 -11.50 15.29
C SER A 24 21.16 -10.33 14.65
N TYR A 25 21.70 -9.11 14.80
CA TYR A 25 21.29 -7.94 14.02
C TYR A 25 21.38 -8.19 12.50
N PHE A 26 22.42 -8.89 12.06
CA PHE A 26 22.67 -9.15 10.64
C PHE A 26 21.85 -10.33 10.10
N SER A 27 21.28 -10.15 8.91
CA SER A 27 20.57 -11.15 8.11
C SER A 27 21.47 -11.76 7.04
N ASP A 28 22.04 -10.93 6.14
CA ASP A 28 23.11 -11.31 5.21
C ASP A 28 24.08 -10.13 5.02
N VAL A 29 25.27 -10.23 5.61
CA VAL A 29 26.33 -9.20 5.55
C VAL A 29 26.90 -8.96 4.14
N ARG A 30 26.56 -9.81 3.16
CA ARG A 30 26.97 -9.64 1.75
C ARG A 30 25.93 -8.87 0.94
N ASN A 31 24.70 -8.73 1.45
CA ASN A 31 23.65 -7.96 0.81
C ASN A 31 23.89 -6.46 1.02
N LEU A 32 23.45 -5.63 0.08
CA LEU A 32 23.43 -4.17 0.25
C LEU A 32 22.57 -3.76 1.44
N CYS A 33 21.43 -4.44 1.60
CA CYS A 33 20.51 -4.31 2.72
C CYS A 33 20.82 -5.43 3.72
N TRP A 34 21.78 -5.20 4.64
CA TRP A 34 22.32 -6.26 5.51
C TRP A 34 21.30 -6.87 6.49
N PHE A 35 20.18 -6.17 6.73
CA PHE A 35 19.02 -6.60 7.52
C PHE A 35 17.86 -7.19 6.68
N LEU A 36 18.05 -7.44 5.39
CA LEU A 36 17.05 -8.11 4.53
C LEU A 36 17.13 -9.63 4.70
N GLU A 37 16.02 -10.28 5.07
CA GLU A 37 15.94 -11.74 5.09
C GLU A 37 16.00 -12.31 3.66
N PRO A 38 16.93 -13.24 3.36
CA PRO A 38 16.98 -13.89 2.05
C PRO A 38 15.68 -14.62 1.69
N GLU A 39 15.02 -15.26 2.66
CA GLU A 39 13.74 -15.94 2.47
C GLU A 39 12.62 -14.97 2.06
N PHE A 40 12.61 -13.76 2.63
CA PHE A 40 11.66 -12.71 2.27
C PHE A 40 11.94 -12.16 0.88
N ALA A 41 13.21 -11.84 0.58
CA ALA A 41 13.64 -11.38 -0.74
C ALA A 41 13.26 -12.38 -1.85
N ASN A 42 13.56 -13.67 -1.66
CA ASN A 42 13.20 -14.75 -2.59
C ASN A 42 11.69 -14.85 -2.78
N SER A 43 10.90 -14.71 -1.70
CA SER A 43 9.44 -14.80 -1.74
C SER A 43 8.80 -13.58 -2.44
N VAL A 44 9.36 -12.38 -2.27
CA VAL A 44 8.97 -11.17 -3.01
C VAL A 44 9.23 -11.35 -4.50
N VAL A 45 10.43 -11.78 -4.89
CA VAL A 45 10.81 -12.01 -6.29
C VAL A 45 9.91 -13.08 -6.92
N ARG A 46 9.70 -14.21 -6.24
CA ARG A 46 8.81 -15.29 -6.71
C ARG A 46 7.37 -14.81 -6.90
N LEU A 47 6.85 -14.00 -5.97
CA LEU A 47 5.48 -13.48 -6.08
C LEU A 47 5.30 -12.53 -7.27
N HIS A 48 6.22 -11.60 -7.48
CA HIS A 48 6.16 -10.69 -8.63
C HIS A 48 6.31 -11.44 -9.96
N LYS A 49 7.18 -12.46 -10.04
CA LYS A 49 7.31 -13.31 -11.24
C LYS A 49 6.08 -14.16 -11.51
N LEU A 50 5.43 -14.68 -10.46
CA LEU A 50 4.17 -15.42 -10.59
C LEU A 50 3.04 -14.52 -11.10
N VAL A 51 2.90 -13.31 -10.56
CA VAL A 51 1.81 -12.39 -10.91
C VAL A 51 2.08 -11.62 -12.21
N GLY A 52 3.34 -11.40 -12.57
CA GLY A 52 3.74 -10.59 -13.73
C GLY A 52 3.42 -9.10 -13.59
N ASN A 53 3.30 -8.59 -12.36
CA ASN A 53 2.95 -7.18 -12.10
C ASN A 53 4.15 -6.24 -11.93
N ALA A 54 5.37 -6.75 -11.76
CA ALA A 54 6.57 -5.91 -11.67
C ALA A 54 7.81 -6.65 -12.18
N ILE A 55 8.73 -5.91 -12.81
CA ILE A 55 10.09 -6.35 -13.06
C ILE A 55 10.87 -6.31 -11.74
N THR A 56 11.70 -7.33 -11.48
CA THR A 56 12.49 -7.46 -10.25
C THR A 56 14.00 -7.55 -10.52
N GLU A 57 14.33 -7.95 -11.74
CA GLU A 57 15.64 -7.93 -12.37
C GLU A 57 16.23 -6.53 -12.29
N ASP A 58 17.52 -6.42 -11.99
CA ASP A 58 18.28 -5.16 -11.83
C ASP A 58 17.74 -4.16 -10.79
N HIS A 59 16.79 -4.57 -9.93
CA HIS A 59 16.31 -3.78 -8.79
C HIS A 59 16.93 -4.25 -7.47
N HIS A 60 17.24 -3.30 -6.59
CA HIS A 60 17.53 -3.55 -5.19
C HIS A 60 16.25 -3.59 -4.36
N ILE A 61 16.10 -4.61 -3.52
CA ILE A 61 15.01 -4.72 -2.54
C ILE A 61 15.43 -3.96 -1.27
N VAL A 62 14.65 -2.96 -0.88
CA VAL A 62 14.77 -2.28 0.42
C VAL A 62 13.55 -2.59 1.27
N VAL A 63 13.75 -3.25 2.41
CA VAL A 63 12.68 -3.57 3.37
C VAL A 63 12.56 -2.50 4.45
N GLY A 64 11.34 -2.16 4.87
CA GLY A 64 11.10 -1.22 5.98
C GLY A 64 10.01 -1.70 6.95
N THR A 65 9.69 -0.88 7.96
CA THR A 65 8.75 -1.16 9.08
C THR A 65 7.42 -0.36 9.00
N GLY A 66 7.23 0.48 7.99
CA GLY A 66 5.92 0.99 7.59
C GLY A 66 5.94 1.50 6.14
N SER A 67 4.75 1.77 5.55
CA SER A 67 4.70 2.71 4.40
C SER A 67 5.38 3.99 4.82
N THR A 68 5.01 4.52 5.99
CA THR A 68 5.64 5.65 6.66
C THR A 68 7.17 5.59 6.66
N GLN A 69 7.78 4.45 7.04
CA GLN A 69 9.24 4.36 7.10
C GLN A 69 9.86 4.30 5.69
N LEU A 70 9.32 3.49 4.77
CA LEU A 70 9.85 3.42 3.39
C LEU A 70 9.64 4.74 2.64
N PHE A 71 8.46 5.34 2.77
CA PHE A 71 8.12 6.65 2.23
C PHE A 71 9.11 7.72 2.71
N GLN A 72 9.35 7.80 4.03
CA GLN A 72 10.34 8.73 4.58
C GLN A 72 11.78 8.41 4.14
N ALA A 73 12.14 7.13 4.01
CA ALA A 73 13.44 6.72 3.47
C ALA A 73 13.62 7.14 2.01
N VAL A 74 12.58 7.03 1.17
CA VAL A 74 12.57 7.50 -0.23
C VAL A 74 12.71 9.03 -0.27
N LEU A 75 11.89 9.77 0.49
CA LEU A 75 11.97 11.23 0.53
C LEU A 75 13.36 11.71 0.98
N TYR A 76 13.93 11.07 2.00
CA TYR A 76 15.30 11.32 2.45
C TYR A 76 16.34 11.02 1.36
N ALA A 77 16.25 9.88 0.68
CA ALA A 77 17.22 9.44 -0.32
C ALA A 77 17.25 10.33 -1.58
N LEU A 78 16.07 10.79 -2.00
CA LEU A 78 15.87 11.66 -3.17
C LEU A 78 16.18 13.14 -2.88
N SER A 79 16.14 13.57 -1.62
CA SER A 79 16.35 14.98 -1.25
C SER A 79 17.85 15.30 -1.05
N PRO A 80 18.41 16.34 -1.71
CA PRO A 80 19.79 16.73 -1.50
C PRO A 80 19.99 17.37 -0.13
N PRO A 81 21.04 16.99 0.65
CA PRO A 81 21.26 17.52 2.00
C PRO A 81 21.67 19.00 2.03
N ASN A 82 22.28 19.49 0.93
CA ASN A 82 22.83 20.85 0.83
C ASN A 82 22.05 21.72 -0.19
N ALA A 83 20.76 21.45 -0.39
CA ALA A 83 19.92 22.25 -1.28
C ALA A 83 19.62 23.64 -0.68
N SER A 84 19.52 24.68 -1.52
CA SER A 84 19.10 26.02 -1.10
C SER A 84 17.63 26.12 -0.73
N GLU A 85 16.81 25.18 -1.20
CA GLU A 85 15.42 25.00 -0.82
C GLU A 85 15.11 23.51 -0.58
N PRO A 86 14.18 23.18 0.34
CA PRO A 86 13.65 21.82 0.48
C PRO A 86 13.01 21.33 -0.82
N MET A 87 13.24 20.06 -1.13
CA MET A 87 12.64 19.32 -2.25
C MET A 87 11.10 19.43 -2.22
N ASN A 88 10.49 19.78 -3.35
CA ASN A 88 9.04 19.83 -3.47
C ASN A 88 8.49 18.40 -3.62
N VAL A 89 7.55 17.99 -2.77
CA VAL A 89 6.84 16.70 -2.89
C VAL A 89 5.41 16.95 -3.33
N VAL A 90 4.99 16.36 -4.45
CA VAL A 90 3.65 16.52 -5.04
C VAL A 90 3.00 15.18 -5.33
N SER A 91 1.67 15.17 -5.43
CA SER A 91 0.90 14.06 -5.97
C SER A 91 -0.34 14.60 -6.66
N ALA A 92 -0.78 13.96 -7.73
CA ALA A 92 -1.92 14.45 -8.50
C ALA A 92 -3.23 14.26 -7.72
N ALA A 93 -4.06 15.30 -7.57
CA ALA A 93 -5.32 15.14 -6.85
C ALA A 93 -6.32 14.24 -7.60
N PRO A 94 -7.23 13.55 -6.91
CA PRO A 94 -7.17 13.25 -5.47
C PRO A 94 -6.08 12.19 -5.21
N PHE A 95 -5.35 12.33 -4.10
CA PHE A 95 -4.22 11.47 -3.72
C PHE A 95 -4.42 10.87 -2.31
N TYR A 96 -3.53 9.94 -1.91
CA TYR A 96 -3.59 9.36 -0.57
C TYR A 96 -3.43 10.44 0.51
N SER A 97 -4.48 10.66 1.29
CA SER A 97 -4.61 11.76 2.25
C SER A 97 -3.54 11.81 3.35
N SER A 98 -2.74 10.75 3.52
CA SER A 98 -1.59 10.77 4.43
C SER A 98 -0.31 11.35 3.84
N TYR A 99 -0.14 11.49 2.51
CA TYR A 99 1.10 12.03 1.94
C TYR A 99 1.47 13.43 2.46
N PRO A 100 0.56 14.43 2.53
CA PRO A 100 0.91 15.75 3.06
C PRO A 100 1.36 15.66 4.53
N LEU A 101 0.60 14.91 5.34
CA LEU A 101 0.89 14.70 6.75
C LEU A 101 2.25 14.03 6.94
N LEU A 102 2.51 12.89 6.28
CA LEU A 102 3.75 12.12 6.44
C LEU A 102 4.99 12.85 5.91
N THR A 103 4.81 13.74 4.92
CA THR A 103 5.87 14.61 4.40
C THR A 103 6.25 15.66 5.45
N ASP A 104 5.28 16.45 5.94
CA ASP A 104 5.58 17.59 6.81
C ASP A 104 5.72 17.23 8.30
N TYR A 105 5.29 16.02 8.73
CA TYR A 105 5.24 15.62 10.15
C TYR A 105 6.57 15.80 10.90
N LEU A 106 7.68 15.39 10.28
CA LEU A 106 9.02 15.49 10.88
C LEU A 106 9.63 16.90 10.79
N LYS A 107 8.97 17.85 10.09
CA LYS A 107 9.48 19.20 9.81
C LYS A 107 10.91 19.20 9.26
N SER A 108 11.18 18.26 8.35
CA SER A 108 12.48 18.10 7.70
C SER A 108 12.86 19.35 6.91
N ALA A 109 14.13 19.77 6.99
CA ALA A 109 14.65 20.81 6.11
C ALA A 109 14.94 20.30 4.68
N LEU A 110 14.86 18.99 4.44
CA LEU A 110 15.20 18.35 3.16
C LEU A 110 14.08 18.40 2.13
N TYR A 111 12.81 18.36 2.57
CA TYR A 111 11.63 18.22 1.72
C TYR A 111 10.41 18.90 2.35
N LYS A 112 9.47 19.33 1.50
CA LYS A 112 8.20 19.99 1.88
C LYS A 112 7.06 19.46 1.02
N TRP A 113 5.86 19.35 1.58
CA TRP A 113 4.66 19.16 0.77
C TRP A 113 4.43 20.39 -0.13
N ALA A 114 4.17 20.15 -1.42
CA ALA A 114 4.07 21.19 -2.43
C ALA A 114 2.73 21.19 -3.20
N GLY A 115 1.78 20.32 -2.83
CA GLY A 115 0.40 20.36 -3.32
C GLY A 115 0.09 19.39 -4.46
N ASP A 116 -0.94 19.75 -5.23
CA ASP A 116 -1.38 18.98 -6.40
C ASP A 116 -0.35 19.05 -7.53
N ALA A 117 0.04 17.88 -8.04
CA ALA A 117 0.90 17.77 -9.20
C ALA A 117 0.33 18.44 -10.46
N TYR A 118 -1.00 18.52 -10.63
CA TYR A 118 -1.60 19.25 -11.75
C TYR A 118 -1.40 20.77 -11.68
N GLU A 119 -1.31 21.34 -10.48
CA GLU A 119 -1.09 22.78 -10.26
C GLU A 119 0.40 23.13 -10.14
N PHE A 120 1.27 22.12 -10.05
CA PHE A 120 2.69 22.30 -9.78
C PHE A 120 3.44 22.93 -10.97
N SER A 121 3.78 24.20 -10.81
CA SER A 121 4.38 25.05 -11.85
C SER A 121 5.74 25.62 -11.48
N LYS A 122 6.31 25.25 -10.32
CA LYS A 122 7.62 25.76 -9.86
C LYS A 122 8.77 25.16 -10.67
N ASP A 123 9.78 25.98 -10.91
CA ASP A 123 11.06 25.52 -11.43
C ASP A 123 11.93 24.93 -10.32
N GLY A 124 12.73 23.92 -10.64
CA GLY A 124 13.57 23.20 -9.69
C GLY A 124 13.29 21.69 -9.69
N PRO A 125 13.97 20.93 -8.80
CA PRO A 125 13.68 19.52 -8.61
C PRO A 125 12.40 19.32 -7.79
N TYR A 126 11.74 18.18 -8.04
CA TYR A 126 10.56 17.75 -7.30
C TYR A 126 10.50 16.22 -7.26
N ILE A 127 9.78 15.70 -6.27
CA ILE A 127 9.38 14.29 -6.17
C ILE A 127 7.89 14.24 -6.50
N GLU A 128 7.51 13.44 -7.50
CA GLU A 128 6.10 13.16 -7.82
C GLU A 128 5.73 11.76 -7.35
N LEU A 129 4.71 11.68 -6.49
CA LEU A 129 4.16 10.45 -5.96
C LEU A 129 3.01 9.98 -6.86
N VAL A 130 3.22 8.87 -7.57
CA VAL A 130 2.27 8.29 -8.53
C VAL A 130 1.65 7.03 -7.92
N THR A 131 0.48 7.15 -7.31
CA THR A 131 -0.27 6.00 -6.78
C THR A 131 -1.07 5.33 -7.90
N SER A 132 -0.83 4.06 -8.19
CA SER A 132 -1.43 3.34 -9.33
C SER A 132 -1.67 1.85 -9.01
N PRO A 133 -2.93 1.36 -8.94
CA PRO A 133 -4.18 2.10 -8.89
C PRO A 133 -4.24 3.07 -7.71
N ASN A 134 -4.86 4.21 -7.94
CA ASN A 134 -4.88 5.35 -7.04
C ASN A 134 -5.72 5.12 -5.77
N ASN A 135 -5.39 5.89 -4.74
CA ASN A 135 -6.15 6.01 -3.52
C ASN A 135 -6.58 7.49 -3.38
N PRO A 136 -7.88 7.83 -3.40
CA PRO A 136 -9.01 6.96 -3.09
C PRO A 136 -9.87 6.50 -4.28
N ASP A 137 -9.62 6.95 -5.52
CA ASP A 137 -10.58 6.73 -6.63
C ASP A 137 -10.40 5.41 -7.40
N GLY A 138 -9.26 4.73 -7.25
CA GLY A 138 -8.99 3.43 -7.88
C GLY A 138 -8.57 3.46 -9.35
N PHE A 139 -8.35 4.63 -9.96
CA PHE A 139 -7.87 4.72 -11.35
C PHE A 139 -6.37 4.39 -11.46
N THR A 140 -5.96 3.76 -12.55
CA THR A 140 -4.55 3.72 -12.98
C THR A 140 -4.06 5.14 -13.24
N ARG A 141 -2.83 5.46 -12.82
CA ARG A 141 -2.19 6.77 -13.04
C ARG A 141 -0.81 6.64 -13.66
N GLU A 142 -0.47 7.72 -14.36
CA GLU A 142 0.84 8.07 -14.89
C GLU A 142 1.27 9.41 -14.26
N PRO A 143 2.56 9.76 -14.26
CA PRO A 143 3.03 11.09 -13.85
C PRO A 143 2.42 12.20 -14.71
N VAL A 144 2.08 13.32 -14.09
CA VAL A 144 1.41 14.47 -14.73
C VAL A 144 2.30 15.72 -14.82
N VAL A 145 3.35 15.83 -14.01
CA VAL A 145 4.26 17.00 -14.08
C VAL A 145 5.23 16.85 -15.27
N ARG A 146 4.98 17.61 -16.33
CA ARG A 146 5.78 17.58 -17.57
C ARG A 146 7.04 18.45 -17.49
N ARG A 147 7.97 18.12 -16.58
CA ARG A 147 9.22 18.87 -16.33
C ARG A 147 10.44 17.93 -16.22
N THR A 148 11.62 18.44 -16.58
CA THR A 148 12.84 17.62 -16.78
C THR A 148 13.64 17.29 -15.50
N LYS A 149 13.14 17.68 -14.31
CA LYS A 149 13.81 17.48 -13.01
C LYS A 149 12.94 16.71 -11.99
N GLY A 150 11.94 15.98 -12.49
CA GLY A 150 11.08 15.14 -11.66
C GLY A 150 11.74 13.83 -11.29
N LEU A 151 11.65 13.47 -10.02
CA LEU A 151 11.98 12.15 -9.48
C LEU A 151 10.65 11.43 -9.20
N LEU A 152 10.44 10.27 -9.78
CA LEU A 152 9.14 9.58 -9.71
C LEU A 152 9.17 8.45 -8.67
N VAL A 153 8.13 8.39 -7.84
CA VAL A 153 7.93 7.32 -6.85
C VAL A 153 6.58 6.67 -7.12
N HIS A 154 6.59 5.41 -7.54
CA HIS A 154 5.36 4.70 -7.91
C HIS A 154 4.87 3.90 -6.70
N ASP A 155 3.75 4.31 -6.12
CA ASP A 155 3.05 3.57 -5.07
C ASP A 155 2.10 2.58 -5.73
N LEU A 156 2.54 1.31 -5.77
CA LEU A 156 1.86 0.21 -6.43
C LEU A 156 1.19 -0.72 -5.40
N ALA A 157 0.84 -0.19 -4.22
CA ALA A 157 0.20 -0.94 -3.14
C ALA A 157 -1.04 -1.72 -3.59
N TYR A 158 -1.79 -1.18 -4.54
CA TYR A 158 -3.02 -1.79 -5.08
C TYR A 158 -2.83 -2.49 -6.44
N TYR A 159 -1.62 -2.59 -7.01
CA TYR A 159 -1.39 -3.21 -8.32
C TYR A 159 -1.34 -4.74 -8.25
N TRP A 160 -2.48 -5.34 -7.87
CA TRP A 160 -2.67 -6.79 -7.69
C TRP A 160 -3.98 -7.28 -8.32
N PRO A 161 -4.06 -8.55 -8.79
CA PRO A 161 -5.18 -9.06 -9.58
C PRO A 161 -6.57 -8.98 -8.92
N GLN A 162 -6.64 -8.90 -7.59
CA GLN A 162 -7.89 -8.72 -6.85
C GLN A 162 -8.45 -7.28 -6.90
N TYR A 163 -7.65 -6.29 -7.31
CA TYR A 163 -8.04 -4.88 -7.36
C TYR A 163 -8.12 -4.34 -8.78
N THR A 164 -7.27 -4.83 -9.69
CA THR A 164 -7.21 -4.32 -11.06
C THR A 164 -6.68 -5.40 -12.00
N PRO A 165 -7.03 -5.36 -13.30
CA PRO A 165 -6.31 -6.13 -14.30
C PRO A 165 -4.82 -5.77 -14.32
N ILE A 166 -3.96 -6.79 -14.29
CA ILE A 166 -2.53 -6.61 -14.56
C ILE A 166 -2.36 -6.52 -16.07
N SER A 167 -2.00 -5.34 -16.59
CA SER A 167 -1.90 -5.09 -18.02
C SER A 167 -0.48 -5.28 -18.54
N PHE A 168 0.52 -4.92 -17.74
CA PHE A 168 1.95 -5.07 -18.00
C PHE A 168 2.74 -5.16 -16.68
N PRO A 169 3.95 -5.75 -16.68
CA PRO A 169 4.85 -5.66 -15.53
C PRO A 169 5.37 -4.22 -15.40
N ALA A 170 5.19 -3.61 -14.22
CA ALA A 170 5.71 -2.29 -13.93
C ALA A 170 7.25 -2.30 -13.85
N ASP A 171 7.90 -1.26 -14.37
CA ASP A 171 9.37 -1.17 -14.49
C ASP A 171 9.89 0.26 -14.21
N HIS A 172 9.51 0.82 -13.08
CA HIS A 172 9.86 2.20 -12.69
C HIS A 172 11.08 2.24 -11.75
N ASP A 173 11.76 3.38 -11.68
CA ASP A 173 13.00 3.55 -10.89
C ASP A 173 12.83 3.25 -9.39
N ILE A 174 11.64 3.57 -8.85
CA ILE A 174 11.23 3.28 -7.47
C ILE A 174 9.78 2.82 -7.50
N MET A 175 9.54 1.59 -7.03
CA MET A 175 8.22 0.98 -6.90
C MET A 175 7.99 0.51 -5.46
N LEU A 176 6.89 0.91 -4.84
CA LEU A 176 6.53 0.58 -3.45
C LEU A 176 5.38 -0.44 -3.40
N PHE A 177 5.50 -1.42 -2.50
CA PHE A 177 4.51 -2.49 -2.36
C PHE A 177 4.31 -2.93 -0.90
N THR A 178 3.17 -3.55 -0.62
CA THR A 178 2.71 -3.88 0.73
C THR A 178 2.04 -5.25 0.85
N VAL A 179 2.34 -6.01 1.92
CA VAL A 179 1.56 -7.22 2.27
C VAL A 179 0.15 -6.87 2.80
N SER A 180 -0.06 -5.65 3.30
CA SER A 180 -1.34 -5.15 3.81
C SER A 180 -2.44 -5.21 2.77
N LYS A 181 -2.10 -4.94 1.50
CA LYS A 181 -3.05 -4.95 0.37
C LYS A 181 -2.85 -6.18 -0.50
N SER A 182 -1.61 -6.67 -0.69
CA SER A 182 -1.39 -7.90 -1.47
C SER A 182 -1.99 -9.13 -0.78
N THR A 183 -1.88 -9.30 0.55
CA THR A 183 -2.37 -10.49 1.28
C THR A 183 -3.34 -10.20 2.43
N GLY A 184 -3.49 -8.94 2.84
CA GLY A 184 -4.35 -8.51 3.95
C GLY A 184 -3.67 -8.44 5.32
N HIS A 185 -2.37 -8.71 5.40
CA HIS A 185 -1.62 -8.85 6.65
C HIS A 185 -1.10 -7.52 7.21
N ALA A 186 -1.96 -6.50 7.32
CA ALA A 186 -1.55 -5.14 7.69
C ALA A 186 -0.87 -5.00 9.07
N GLY A 187 -1.03 -6.00 9.94
CA GLY A 187 -0.40 -6.09 11.25
C GLY A 187 0.91 -6.89 11.30
N ILE A 188 1.55 -7.21 10.18
CA ILE A 188 2.90 -7.81 10.18
C ILE A 188 3.97 -6.81 10.65
N ARG A 189 3.70 -5.49 10.60
CA ARG A 189 4.58 -4.47 11.18
C ARG A 189 4.64 -4.64 12.70
N LEU A 190 5.84 -4.67 13.29
CA LEU A 190 6.00 -4.48 14.73
C LEU A 190 5.77 -3.00 15.08
N GLY A 191 4.51 -2.63 15.27
CA GLY A 191 4.12 -1.24 15.55
C GLY A 191 2.64 -0.97 15.32
N LYS A 192 1.76 -1.48 16.19
CA LYS A 192 0.32 -1.18 16.11
C LYS A 192 0.01 0.16 16.76
N ILE A 193 0.10 1.26 16.00
CA ILE A 193 -0.36 2.57 16.47
C ILE A 193 -1.89 2.56 16.54
N TYR A 194 -2.44 2.55 17.75
CA TYR A 194 -3.85 2.88 17.98
C TYR A 194 -4.03 4.40 17.87
N ALA A 195 -4.22 4.91 16.66
CA ALA A 195 -4.65 6.29 16.44
C ALA A 195 -6.18 6.39 16.59
N SER A 196 -6.65 6.77 17.78
CA SER A 196 -8.05 7.18 17.97
C SER A 196 -8.25 8.59 17.42
N ILE A 197 -8.53 8.70 16.11
CA ILE A 197 -8.82 9.99 15.47
C ILE A 197 -10.31 10.30 15.66
N GLU A 198 -10.64 11.25 16.55
CA GLU A 198 -12.01 11.71 16.76
C GLU A 198 -12.46 12.68 15.65
N PHE A 199 -13.30 12.20 14.74
CA PHE A 199 -13.99 13.08 13.78
C PHE A 199 -15.28 13.68 14.37
N HIS A 200 -15.31 15.00 14.50
CA HIS A 200 -16.50 15.75 14.89
C HIS A 200 -17.39 16.05 13.67
N ILE A 201 -18.23 15.08 13.26
CA ILE A 201 -19.22 15.30 12.20
C ILE A 201 -20.44 16.03 12.79
N ALA A 202 -20.61 17.30 12.41
CA ALA A 202 -21.76 18.12 12.81
C ALA A 202 -22.90 18.02 11.79
N PHE A 203 -23.93 17.21 12.10
CA PHE A 203 -25.17 17.22 11.33
C PHE A 203 -26.08 18.38 11.76
N GLY A 204 -26.50 19.21 10.81
CA GLY A 204 -27.60 20.15 10.99
C GLY A 204 -28.93 19.43 11.21
N LYS A 205 -29.76 19.90 12.16
CA LYS A 205 -31.05 19.27 12.48
C LYS A 205 -32.07 19.41 11.34
N ALA A 206 -32.50 18.29 10.76
CA ALA A 206 -33.85 18.15 10.23
C ALA A 206 -34.86 17.99 11.38
N ARG A 207 -36.05 18.56 11.27
CA ARG A 207 -37.11 18.48 12.31
C ARG A 207 -37.95 17.21 12.09
N GLY A 208 -38.02 16.32 13.08
CA GLY A 208 -38.85 15.10 13.03
C GLY A 208 -38.69 14.19 14.26
N SER A 209 -39.69 14.21 15.14
CA SER A 209 -39.87 13.46 16.40
C SER A 209 -39.35 12.00 16.54
N ARG A 210 -38.34 11.84 17.42
CA ARG A 210 -38.17 10.91 18.59
C ARG A 210 -38.51 9.39 18.49
N PRO A 211 -37.83 8.53 19.31
CA PRO A 211 -36.51 8.61 19.96
C PRO A 211 -35.72 7.28 19.77
N SER A 212 -34.59 6.90 20.42
CA SER A 212 -33.62 7.51 21.36
C SER A 212 -32.20 7.10 20.92
N PRO A 213 -31.19 7.96 21.09
CA PRO A 213 -30.05 7.58 21.97
C PRO A 213 -29.54 8.77 22.81
N ILE A 214 -28.57 8.52 23.69
CA ILE A 214 -28.08 9.45 24.74
C ILE A 214 -27.74 10.84 24.15
N ILE A 215 -28.46 11.87 24.61
CA ILE A 215 -28.33 13.26 24.17
C ILE A 215 -27.62 14.06 25.27
N ASN A 216 -26.56 14.80 24.95
CA ASN A 216 -25.95 15.76 25.90
C ASN A 216 -26.76 17.08 25.95
N MET A 217 -26.48 17.95 26.93
CA MET A 217 -27.25 19.19 27.16
C MET A 217 -27.34 20.18 25.98
N GLN A 218 -26.60 19.97 24.89
CA GLN A 218 -26.61 20.81 23.68
C GLN A 218 -27.42 20.18 22.52
N GLY A 219 -28.07 19.04 22.73
CA GLY A 219 -28.99 18.46 21.74
C GLY A 219 -28.32 17.86 20.50
N ARG A 220 -27.04 17.46 20.61
CA ARG A 220 -26.28 16.77 19.57
C ARG A 220 -26.53 15.25 19.62
N LEU A 221 -26.74 14.64 18.46
CA LEU A 221 -26.82 13.20 18.29
C LEU A 221 -25.41 12.63 18.17
N ILE A 222 -24.92 11.92 19.20
CA ILE A 222 -23.62 11.26 19.16
C ILE A 222 -23.81 9.85 18.59
N ILE A 223 -23.69 9.70 17.26
CA ILE A 223 -23.56 8.37 16.66
C ILE A 223 -22.11 7.93 16.82
N ARG A 224 -21.83 7.10 17.83
CA ARG A 224 -20.55 6.38 17.92
C ARG A 224 -20.50 5.28 16.87
N ILE A 225 -20.23 5.66 15.61
CA ILE A 225 -19.72 4.71 14.63
C ILE A 225 -18.22 4.58 14.93
N PRO A 226 -17.71 3.40 15.37
CA PRO A 226 -16.29 3.13 15.32
C PRO A 226 -15.91 2.96 13.86
N ILE A 227 -15.74 4.09 13.15
CA ILE A 227 -15.05 4.10 11.88
C ILE A 227 -13.60 3.83 12.23
N LEU A 228 -13.26 2.54 12.24
CA LEU A 228 -11.89 2.07 12.21
C LEU A 228 -11.33 2.50 10.84
N ILE A 229 -10.94 3.77 10.74
CA ILE A 229 -10.12 4.23 9.63
C ILE A 229 -8.82 3.47 9.80
N ALA A 230 -8.67 2.40 9.01
CA ALA A 230 -7.40 1.74 8.79
C ALA A 230 -6.53 2.68 7.93
N VAL A 231 -6.18 3.82 8.53
CA VAL A 231 -5.02 4.62 8.16
C VAL A 231 -3.81 3.67 8.20
N ILE A 232 -2.79 3.98 7.41
CA ILE A 232 -1.65 3.09 7.16
C ILE A 232 -2.03 2.01 6.12
N VAL A 233 -2.00 2.43 4.84
CA VAL A 233 -1.29 1.61 3.83
C VAL A 233 0.10 1.33 4.42
N SER A 234 0.59 0.09 4.39
CA SER A 234 1.86 -0.28 5.04
C SER A 234 2.81 -0.91 4.04
N ASP A 235 3.42 -0.12 3.15
CA ASP A 235 4.47 -0.62 2.27
C ASP A 235 5.59 -1.25 3.08
N GLU A 236 6.05 -2.41 2.61
CA GLU A 236 6.96 -3.29 3.33
C GLU A 236 8.24 -3.54 2.56
N TRP A 237 8.19 -3.45 1.23
CA TRP A 237 9.38 -3.41 0.39
C TRP A 237 9.26 -2.33 -0.70
N ALA A 238 10.42 -1.83 -1.11
CA ALA A 238 10.62 -1.05 -2.32
C ALA A 238 11.51 -1.85 -3.28
N LEU A 239 11.21 -1.78 -4.58
CA LEU A 239 12.12 -2.13 -5.66
C LEU A 239 12.75 -0.83 -6.17
N VAL A 240 14.09 -0.76 -6.19
CA VAL A 240 14.84 0.47 -6.49
C VAL A 240 15.94 0.17 -7.51
N LYS A 241 15.90 0.78 -8.70
CA LYS A 241 16.92 0.58 -9.74
C LYS A 241 18.28 1.19 -9.36
N ASP A 242 18.28 2.42 -8.88
CA ASP A 242 19.52 3.13 -8.54
C ASP A 242 20.13 2.64 -7.22
N ARG A 243 21.37 2.15 -7.29
CA ARG A 243 22.14 1.61 -6.15
C ARG A 243 22.45 2.64 -5.07
N GLU A 244 22.69 3.89 -5.42
CA GLU A 244 23.01 4.94 -4.44
C GLU A 244 21.73 5.49 -3.77
N ILE A 245 20.60 5.53 -4.47
CA ILE A 245 19.29 5.77 -3.86
C ILE A 245 18.95 4.64 -2.89
N ALA A 246 19.11 3.37 -3.30
CA ALA A 246 18.88 2.21 -2.44
C ALA A 246 19.74 2.27 -1.17
N LYS A 247 21.05 2.57 -1.29
CA LYS A 247 21.96 2.79 -0.15
C LYS A 247 21.46 3.88 0.80
N LYS A 248 21.03 5.04 0.30
CA LYS A 248 20.54 6.13 1.15
C LYS A 248 19.25 5.74 1.89
N MET A 249 18.35 4.99 1.24
CA MET A 249 17.14 4.45 1.89
C MET A 249 17.51 3.46 2.99
N ILE A 250 18.45 2.54 2.73
CA ILE A 250 18.95 1.56 3.70
C ILE A 250 19.60 2.29 4.89
N ASN A 251 20.45 3.30 4.64
CA ASN A 251 21.07 4.12 5.68
C ASN A 251 20.04 4.87 6.54
N PHE A 252 18.96 5.39 5.95
CA PHE A 252 17.87 5.99 6.73
C PHE A 252 17.22 4.97 7.69
N ILE A 253 16.96 3.75 7.22
CA ILE A 253 16.32 2.69 8.01
C ILE A 253 17.26 2.14 9.09
N GLU A 254 18.56 2.04 8.78
CA GLU A 254 19.61 1.72 9.74
C GLU A 254 19.68 2.76 10.88
N LEU A 255 19.72 4.05 10.54
CA LEU A 255 19.72 5.14 11.52
C LEU A 255 18.40 5.29 12.28
N ASN A 256 17.28 4.85 11.70
CA ASN A 256 15.94 5.01 12.30
C ASN A 256 15.53 3.84 13.21
N THR A 257 15.84 2.59 12.84
CA THR A 257 15.42 1.38 13.59
C THR A 257 16.45 0.25 13.61
N ILE A 258 17.68 0.44 13.09
CA ILE A 258 18.71 -0.61 12.98
C ILE A 258 18.16 -1.80 12.13
N GLY A 259 17.48 -1.46 11.04
CA GLY A 259 16.84 -2.43 10.14
C GLY A 259 15.39 -2.75 10.50
N VAL A 260 14.93 -3.96 10.14
CA VAL A 260 13.53 -4.40 10.25
C VAL A 260 13.49 -5.77 10.94
N SER A 261 12.53 -5.97 11.85
CA SER A 261 12.33 -7.23 12.57
C SER A 261 12.39 -8.46 11.66
N ARG A 262 13.31 -9.37 11.97
CA ARG A 262 13.46 -10.66 11.29
C ARG A 262 12.17 -11.49 11.38
N ASP A 263 11.50 -11.50 12.52
CA ASP A 263 10.23 -12.22 12.71
C ASP A 263 9.13 -11.73 11.76
N SER A 264 9.01 -10.40 11.58
CA SER A 264 8.09 -9.82 10.60
C SER A 264 8.43 -10.27 9.18
N GLN A 265 9.72 -10.24 8.82
CA GLN A 265 10.18 -10.64 7.48
C GLN A 265 9.99 -12.13 7.21
N LEU A 266 10.33 -13.01 8.16
CA LEU A 266 10.12 -14.46 8.06
C LEU A 266 8.62 -14.81 7.99
N ARG A 267 7.79 -14.15 8.80
CA ARG A 267 6.33 -14.31 8.70
C ARG A 267 5.80 -13.83 7.35
N ALA A 268 6.28 -12.69 6.84
CA ALA A 268 5.92 -12.22 5.51
C ALA A 268 6.35 -13.23 4.44
N ALA A 269 7.59 -13.72 4.49
CA ALA A 269 8.14 -14.74 3.59
C ALA A 269 7.22 -15.96 3.53
N LYS A 270 6.87 -16.55 4.69
CA LYS A 270 5.97 -17.72 4.76
C LYS A 270 4.60 -17.45 4.16
N ILE A 271 4.05 -16.25 4.34
CA ILE A 271 2.77 -15.84 3.74
C ILE A 271 2.88 -15.69 2.22
N LEU A 272 3.90 -15.01 1.70
CA LEU A 272 4.10 -14.82 0.25
C LEU A 272 4.44 -16.16 -0.45
N GLN A 273 5.20 -17.02 0.23
CA GLN A 273 5.48 -18.40 -0.18
C GLN A 273 4.18 -19.21 -0.29
N ALA A 274 3.33 -19.20 0.73
CA ALA A 274 2.06 -19.94 0.74
C ALA A 274 1.06 -19.43 -0.33
N VAL A 275 1.09 -18.13 -0.67
CA VAL A 275 0.38 -17.61 -1.85
C VAL A 275 0.93 -18.25 -3.12
N SER A 276 2.25 -18.23 -3.30
CA SER A 276 2.90 -18.71 -4.52
C SER A 276 2.69 -20.22 -4.75
N GLU A 277 2.90 -21.02 -3.70
CA GLU A 277 2.71 -22.49 -3.73
C GLU A 277 1.26 -22.91 -4.01
N SER A 278 0.28 -22.03 -3.78
CA SER A 278 -1.12 -22.32 -4.15
C SER A 278 -1.35 -22.38 -5.67
N TYR A 279 -0.40 -21.91 -6.49
CA TYR A 279 -0.44 -21.94 -7.95
C TYR A 279 0.41 -23.07 -8.58
N ASP A 280 1.55 -23.43 -7.98
CA ASP A 280 2.50 -24.40 -8.56
C ASP A 280 1.92 -25.82 -8.73
N HIS A 281 1.03 -26.24 -7.82
CA HIS A 281 0.41 -27.57 -7.90
C HIS A 281 -0.93 -27.51 -8.62
N VAL A 282 -0.98 -27.86 -9.91
CA VAL A 282 -2.23 -28.07 -10.66
C VAL A 282 -2.72 -29.52 -10.46
N ASP A 283 -2.88 -29.92 -9.20
CA ASP A 283 -3.51 -31.20 -8.87
C ASP A 283 -5.03 -31.03 -8.71
N ASN A 284 -5.80 -31.93 -9.31
CA ASN A 284 -7.26 -31.81 -9.51
C ASN A 284 -8.09 -32.06 -8.23
N SER A 285 -7.44 -32.04 -7.07
CA SER A 285 -7.99 -32.41 -5.75
C SER A 285 -8.19 -31.22 -4.79
N LYS A 286 -7.91 -29.98 -5.21
CA LYS A 286 -7.84 -28.80 -4.31
C LYS A 286 -9.11 -28.55 -3.48
N GLU A 287 -9.00 -28.75 -2.17
CA GLU A 287 -9.97 -28.27 -1.16
C GLU A 287 -10.04 -26.73 -1.05
N THR A 288 -9.00 -26.01 -1.51
CA THR A 288 -8.88 -24.56 -1.35
C THR A 288 -8.57 -23.87 -2.67
N GLU A 289 -9.43 -22.91 -3.04
CA GLU A 289 -9.23 -21.99 -4.17
C GLU A 289 -7.93 -21.15 -4.00
N PRO A 290 -7.20 -20.81 -5.08
CA PRO A 290 -5.96 -20.00 -4.97
C PRO A 290 -6.19 -18.58 -4.43
N PHE A 291 -5.15 -17.94 -3.86
CA PHE A 291 -5.33 -16.67 -3.12
C PHE A 291 -5.89 -15.51 -3.96
N PHE A 292 -5.25 -15.15 -5.08
CA PHE A 292 -5.74 -14.06 -5.93
C PHE A 292 -7.12 -14.35 -6.56
N GLU A 293 -7.45 -15.63 -6.78
CA GLU A 293 -8.79 -16.07 -7.18
C GLU A 293 -9.83 -15.74 -6.11
N TYR A 294 -9.57 -16.16 -4.86
CA TYR A 294 -10.37 -15.82 -3.68
C TYR A 294 -10.55 -14.30 -3.52
N GLY A 295 -9.44 -13.56 -3.67
CA GLY A 295 -9.40 -12.11 -3.58
C GLY A 295 -10.30 -11.44 -4.62
N TYR A 296 -10.13 -11.80 -5.89
CA TYR A 296 -10.97 -11.32 -6.99
C TYR A 296 -12.45 -11.63 -6.75
N ASN A 297 -12.80 -12.87 -6.38
CA ASN A 297 -14.20 -13.26 -6.16
C ASN A 297 -14.87 -12.46 -5.02
N ILE A 298 -14.14 -12.12 -3.97
CA ILE A 298 -14.64 -11.23 -2.91
C ILE A 298 -14.78 -9.79 -3.39
N MET A 299 -13.78 -9.26 -4.08
CA MET A 299 -13.78 -7.87 -4.54
C MET A 299 -14.87 -7.62 -5.58
N ALA A 300 -15.03 -8.52 -6.54
CA ALA A 300 -16.07 -8.46 -7.58
C ALA A 300 -17.47 -8.50 -6.94
N LYS A 301 -17.69 -9.39 -5.96
CA LYS A 301 -18.94 -9.47 -5.21
C LYS A 301 -19.24 -8.18 -4.45
N ARG A 302 -18.27 -7.63 -3.73
CA ARG A 302 -18.40 -6.38 -2.97
C ARG A 302 -18.69 -5.20 -3.88
N TRP A 303 -17.96 -5.06 -4.98
CA TRP A 303 -18.11 -3.97 -5.94
C TRP A 303 -19.48 -4.02 -6.63
N LYS A 304 -19.94 -5.20 -7.05
CA LYS A 304 -21.29 -5.42 -7.59
C LYS A 304 -22.38 -5.05 -6.58
N GLN A 305 -22.23 -5.43 -5.31
CA GLN A 305 -23.17 -5.06 -4.24
C GLN A 305 -23.20 -3.55 -3.99
N LEU A 306 -22.04 -2.88 -4.02
CA LEU A 306 -21.95 -1.43 -3.84
C LEU A 306 -22.59 -0.67 -5.02
N ARG A 307 -22.26 -1.02 -6.27
CA ARG A 307 -22.90 -0.44 -7.47
C ARG A 307 -24.42 -0.61 -7.41
N ALA A 308 -24.93 -1.79 -7.04
CA ALA A 308 -26.36 -2.02 -6.91
C ALA A 308 -27.04 -1.14 -5.83
N ALA A 309 -26.38 -0.93 -4.68
CA ALA A 309 -26.89 -0.07 -3.62
C ALA A 309 -26.89 1.42 -4.03
N VAL A 310 -25.81 1.90 -4.68
CA VAL A 310 -25.70 3.27 -5.17
C VAL A 310 -26.73 3.57 -6.26
N ASN A 311 -26.87 2.68 -7.25
CA ASN A 311 -27.84 2.83 -8.35
C ASN A 311 -29.29 2.86 -7.85
N LYS A 312 -29.60 2.17 -6.74
CA LYS A 312 -30.91 2.23 -6.08
C LYS A 312 -31.13 3.54 -5.31
N SER A 313 -30.06 4.07 -4.70
CA SER A 313 -30.09 5.30 -3.90
C SER A 313 -30.25 6.56 -4.77
N LYS A 314 -29.50 6.65 -5.88
CA LYS A 314 -29.33 7.86 -6.71
C LYS A 314 -28.79 9.11 -5.99
N LEU A 315 -28.48 9.03 -4.70
CA LEU A 315 -27.84 10.11 -3.92
C LEU A 315 -26.31 10.20 -4.11
N PHE A 316 -25.71 9.18 -4.72
CA PHE A 316 -24.27 9.08 -4.93
C PHE A 316 -23.99 8.59 -6.36
N SER A 317 -22.77 8.84 -6.83
CA SER A 317 -22.22 8.22 -8.05
C SER A 317 -21.00 7.36 -7.70
N LEU A 318 -20.64 6.44 -8.59
CA LEU A 318 -19.40 5.68 -8.56
C LEU A 318 -18.70 5.87 -9.92
N PRO A 319 -17.37 5.82 -9.98
CA PRO A 319 -16.65 5.83 -11.24
C PRO A 319 -16.97 4.59 -12.07
N ASP A 320 -17.03 4.76 -13.38
CA ASP A 320 -16.94 3.67 -14.34
C ASP A 320 -15.48 3.52 -14.76
N PHE A 321 -14.97 2.29 -14.70
CA PHE A 321 -13.59 1.99 -15.06
C PHE A 321 -13.58 1.31 -16.43
N PRO A 322 -12.59 1.59 -17.30
CA PRO A 322 -12.42 0.81 -18.51
C PRO A 322 -12.08 -0.65 -18.13
N PRO A 323 -12.74 -1.66 -18.73
CA PRO A 323 -12.38 -3.04 -18.52
C PRO A 323 -11.04 -3.35 -19.20
N GLY A 324 -10.16 -4.08 -18.50
CA GLY A 324 -8.85 -4.51 -19.01
C GLY A 324 -8.68 -6.02 -18.92
N THR A 325 -7.94 -6.61 -19.85
CA THR A 325 -7.56 -8.03 -19.80
C THR A 325 -6.34 -8.19 -18.89
N CYS A 326 -6.49 -9.01 -17.86
CA CYS A 326 -5.43 -9.31 -16.89
C CYS A 326 -4.54 -10.43 -17.43
N THR A 327 -3.26 -10.15 -17.62
CA THR A 327 -2.26 -11.12 -18.11
C THR A 327 -2.11 -12.33 -17.18
N PHE A 328 -2.26 -12.12 -15.86
CA PHE A 328 -2.18 -13.17 -14.85
C PHE A 328 -3.35 -14.17 -14.88
N THR A 329 -4.59 -13.69 -15.05
CA THR A 329 -5.80 -14.54 -14.96
C THR A 329 -6.45 -14.86 -16.31
N GLY A 330 -6.03 -14.20 -17.39
CA GLY A 330 -6.68 -14.24 -18.70
C GLY A 330 -8.06 -13.55 -18.75
N ARG A 331 -8.55 -12.98 -17.63
CA ARG A 331 -9.90 -12.40 -17.54
C ARG A 331 -9.91 -10.93 -17.93
N THR A 332 -10.96 -10.51 -18.60
CA THR A 332 -11.29 -9.10 -18.80
C THR A 332 -12.26 -8.64 -17.71
N PHE A 333 -11.89 -7.60 -16.95
CA PHE A 333 -12.73 -7.02 -15.89
C PHE A 333 -12.41 -5.54 -15.64
N GLU A 334 -13.35 -4.81 -15.04
CA GLU A 334 -13.14 -3.45 -14.51
C GLU A 334 -12.35 -3.47 -13.19
N SER A 335 -11.60 -2.40 -12.88
CA SER A 335 -11.00 -2.22 -11.56
C SER A 335 -12.04 -2.31 -10.43
N GLN A 336 -11.63 -2.90 -9.30
CA GLN A 336 -12.43 -3.19 -8.12
C GLN A 336 -11.71 -2.57 -6.91
N PRO A 337 -11.90 -1.27 -6.64
CA PRO A 337 -11.01 -0.51 -5.76
C PRO A 337 -10.89 -1.09 -4.34
N GLY A 338 -9.66 -1.29 -3.87
CA GLY A 338 -9.38 -1.77 -2.51
C GLY A 338 -9.65 -0.73 -1.41
N ASN A 339 -9.77 0.54 -1.80
CA ASN A 339 -10.37 1.63 -1.03
C ASN A 339 -11.20 2.48 -2.00
N PHE A 340 -12.31 3.06 -1.55
CA PHE A 340 -13.07 4.04 -2.33
C PHE A 340 -13.66 5.11 -1.42
N GLN A 341 -13.49 6.37 -1.78
CA GLN A 341 -14.12 7.51 -1.10
C GLN A 341 -15.12 8.18 -2.04
N PHE A 342 -16.37 8.30 -1.57
CA PHE A 342 -17.39 9.04 -2.30
C PHE A 342 -17.05 10.53 -2.34
N ASN A 343 -17.10 11.11 -3.52
CA ASN A 343 -17.32 12.55 -3.68
C ASN A 343 -18.83 12.80 -3.43
N LEU A 344 -19.11 13.69 -2.48
CA LEU A 344 -20.45 14.13 -2.07
C LEU A 344 -20.89 15.37 -2.85
#